data_AF-A0A645JEI6-F1
#
_entry.id   AF-A0A645JEI6-F1
#
_cell.length_a   1.000
_cell.length_b   1.000
_cell.length_c   1.000
_cell.angle_alpha   90.00
_cell.angle_beta   90.00
_cell.angle_gamma   90.00
#
_symmetry.space_group_name_H-M   'P 1'
#
loop_
_entity.id
_entity.type
_entity.pdbx_description
1 polymer ?
#
loop_
_entity_poly.entity_id
_entity_poly.type
_entity_poly.pdbx_seq_one_letter_code
_entity_poly.pdbx_strand_id
1 'polypeptide(L)'
;MEILDNCSVRGFTKWVDVQGRGTERGEPHYGSHAWPSKNMAIMAVVEEELLPKLIKELKNLNQLAEKQGLRVFSWDAESLV
;
A
#
# COMPACT_ATOMS: atom_id res chain seq x y z
N MET A 1 3.93 9.06 -0.66
CA MET A 1 4.71 9.03 0.59
C MET A 1 4.21 10.10 1.55
N GLU A 2 3.77 11.24 1.02
CA GLU A 2 3.10 12.31 1.79
C GLU A 2 2.03 11.83 2.81
N ILE A 3 1.16 10.86 2.48
CA ILE A 3 0.20 10.33 3.47
C ILE A 3 0.90 9.71 4.69
N LEU A 4 1.99 8.96 4.48
CA LEU A 4 2.77 8.36 5.55
C LEU A 4 3.42 9.46 6.40
N ASP A 5 4.01 10.47 5.75
CA ASP A 5 4.63 11.62 6.42
C ASP A 5 3.61 12.40 7.27
N ASN A 6 2.44 12.68 6.71
CA ASN A 6 1.33 13.37 7.38
C ASN A 6 0.75 12.57 8.56
N CYS A 7 0.94 11.25 8.55
CA CYS A 7 0.56 10.34 9.63
C CYS A 7 1.72 10.04 10.58
N SER A 8 2.86 10.73 10.46
CA SER A 8 4.07 10.49 11.25
C SER A 8 4.65 9.07 11.11
N VAL A 9 4.33 8.38 10.02
CA VAL A 9 4.86 7.04 9.69
C VAL A 9 6.17 7.21 8.92
N ARG A 10 7.27 7.33 9.68
CA ARG A 10 8.62 7.51 9.09
C ARG A 10 9.28 6.21 8.69
N GLY A 11 9.06 5.15 9.48
CA GLY A 11 9.65 3.83 9.25
C GLY A 11 8.78 3.01 8.31
N PHE A 12 9.30 2.71 7.12
CA PHE A 12 8.65 1.78 6.19
C PHE A 12 9.70 1.09 5.30
N THR A 13 9.35 -0.08 4.79
CA THR A 13 10.08 -0.78 3.72
C THR A 13 9.26 -0.69 2.43
N LYS A 14 9.92 -0.35 1.32
CA LYS A 14 9.30 -0.26 0.00
C LYS A 14 9.94 -1.26 -0.95
N TRP A 15 9.11 -2.10 -1.56
CA TRP A 15 9.49 -2.91 -2.71
C TRP A 15 8.98 -2.25 -3.99
N VAL A 16 9.85 -2.16 -4.98
CA VAL A 16 9.54 -1.69 -6.33
C VAL A 16 9.42 -2.89 -7.27
N ASP A 17 8.75 -2.69 -8.41
CA ASP A 17 8.61 -3.71 -9.46
C ASP A 17 7.97 -5.01 -8.97
N VAL A 18 7.05 -4.92 -8.00
CA VAL A 18 6.32 -6.10 -7.52
C VAL A 18 5.31 -6.53 -8.58
N GLN A 19 5.10 -7.84 -8.67
CA GLN A 19 4.16 -8.43 -9.62
C GLN A 19 2.91 -8.92 -8.89
N GLY A 20 1.77 -8.88 -9.56
CA GLY A 20 0.53 -9.35 -8.96
C GLY A 20 -0.65 -9.33 -9.92
N ARG A 21 -1.77 -9.89 -9.45
CA ARG A 21 -3.04 -9.93 -10.16
C ARG A 21 -4.18 -9.75 -9.15
N GLY A 22 -5.19 -8.98 -9.53
CA GLY A 22 -6.38 -8.79 -8.69
C GLY A 22 -7.19 -10.08 -8.54
N THR A 23 -7.76 -10.30 -7.35
CA THR A 23 -8.51 -11.52 -7.00
C THR A 23 -9.81 -11.67 -7.79
N GLU A 24 -10.54 -10.58 -8.00
CA GLU A 24 -11.83 -10.60 -8.71
C GLU A 24 -11.70 -10.07 -10.14
N ARG A 25 -11.16 -8.87 -10.27
CA ARG A 25 -11.00 -8.12 -11.52
C ARG A 25 -9.69 -7.34 -11.43
N GLY A 26 -8.99 -7.22 -12.54
CA GLY A 26 -7.72 -6.51 -12.61
C GLY A 26 -6.75 -7.18 -13.57
N GLU A 27 -6.16 -6.38 -14.46
CA GLU A 27 -5.15 -6.87 -15.38
C GLU A 27 -3.91 -7.35 -14.60
N PRO A 28 -3.29 -8.47 -14.98
CA PRO A 28 -2.07 -8.92 -14.33
C PRO A 28 -0.91 -7.96 -14.60
N HIS A 29 -0.24 -7.52 -13.56
CA HIS A 29 0.94 -6.65 -13.63
C HIS A 29 2.20 -7.51 -13.45
N TYR A 30 2.62 -8.19 -14.53
CA TYR A 30 3.82 -9.05 -14.51
C TYR A 30 5.07 -8.37 -15.06
N GLY A 31 4.96 -7.11 -15.49
CA GLY A 31 6.07 -6.38 -16.11
C GLY A 31 6.48 -6.88 -17.49
N SER A 32 5.73 -7.82 -18.09
CA SER A 32 6.01 -8.44 -19.40
C SER A 32 5.42 -7.70 -20.61
N HIS A 33 4.67 -6.62 -20.38
CA HIS A 33 4.10 -5.80 -21.45
C HIS A 33 5.10 -4.76 -21.96
N ALA A 34 4.96 -4.34 -23.22
CA ALA A 34 5.80 -3.31 -23.84
C ALA A 34 5.76 -1.97 -23.09
N TRP A 35 4.64 -1.67 -22.41
CA TRP A 35 4.50 -0.60 -21.42
C TRP A 35 4.10 -1.22 -20.07
N PRO A 36 5.07 -1.67 -19.26
CA PRO A 36 4.75 -2.42 -18.07
C PRO A 36 4.18 -1.50 -16.99
N SER A 37 2.90 -1.71 -16.64
CA SER A 37 2.33 -1.19 -15.40
C SER A 37 3.06 -1.84 -14.23
N LYS A 38 3.97 -1.10 -13.60
CA LYS A 38 4.74 -1.55 -12.44
C LYS A 38 3.96 -1.26 -11.16
N ASN A 39 3.86 -2.25 -10.28
CA ASN A 39 3.33 -2.05 -8.94
C ASN A 39 4.46 -1.79 -7.92
N MET A 40 4.08 -1.30 -6.76
CA MET A 40 4.94 -1.21 -5.59
C MET A 40 4.18 -1.65 -4.34
N ALA A 41 4.91 -2.18 -3.36
CA ALA A 41 4.37 -2.51 -2.06
C ALA A 41 5.10 -1.68 -1.00
N ILE A 42 4.36 -1.21 0.00
CA ILE A 42 4.91 -0.56 1.19
C ILE A 42 4.45 -1.35 2.40
N MET A 43 5.37 -1.66 3.30
CA MET A 43 5.10 -2.21 4.62
C MET A 43 5.62 -1.26 5.68
N ALA A 44 4.78 -0.92 6.64
CA ALA A 44 5.13 -0.14 7.81
C ALA A 44 4.56 -0.84 9.05
N VAL A 45 5.37 -0.91 10.11
CA VAL A 45 4.90 -1.33 11.44
C VAL A 45 4.66 -0.03 12.21
N VAL A 46 3.44 0.14 12.72
CA VAL A 46 2.98 1.37 13.37
C VAL A 46 2.20 1.02 14.63
N GLU A 47 2.19 1.94 15.58
CA GLU A 47 1.35 1.85 16.77
C GLU A 47 -0.14 1.82 16.40
N GLU A 48 -0.94 1.08 17.16
CA GLU A 48 -2.36 0.85 16.88
C GLU A 48 -3.15 2.16 16.83
N GLU A 49 -2.78 3.14 17.65
CA GLU A 49 -3.43 4.45 17.73
C GLU A 49 -3.29 5.27 16.42
N LEU A 50 -2.30 4.96 15.59
CA LEU A 50 -2.13 5.60 14.28
C LEU A 50 -3.02 4.99 13.19
N LEU A 51 -3.50 3.76 13.38
CA LEU A 51 -4.28 3.03 12.36
C LEU A 51 -5.55 3.78 11.92
N PRO A 52 -6.39 4.35 12.81
CA PRO A 52 -7.60 5.03 12.39
C PRO A 52 -7.33 6.21 11.45
N LYS A 53 -6.30 7.01 11.74
CA LYS A 53 -5.91 8.16 10.92
C LYS A 53 -5.34 7.69 9.57
N LEU A 54 -4.41 6.74 9.59
CA LEU A 54 -3.76 6.23 8.38
C LEU A 54 -4.76 5.56 7.43
N ILE A 55 -5.63 4.69 7.96
CA ILE A 55 -6.66 3.99 7.17
C ILE A 55 -7.64 4.99 6.56
N LYS A 56 -8.01 6.05 7.29
CA LYS A 56 -8.89 7.10 6.76
C LYS A 56 -8.28 7.79 5.53
N GLU A 57 -7.03 8.24 5.62
CA GLU A 57 -6.34 8.90 4.50
C GLU A 57 -6.14 7.95 3.31
N LEU A 58 -5.79 6.69 3.55
CA LEU A 58 -5.64 5.69 2.49
C LEU A 58 -6.98 5.35 1.82
N LYS A 59 -8.09 5.29 2.59
CA LYS A 59 -9.44 5.10 2.03
C LYS A 59 -9.84 6.29 1.16
N ASN A 60 -9.57 7.53 1.59
CA ASN A 60 -9.82 8.72 0.79
C ASN A 60 -9.01 8.69 -0.51
N LEU A 61 -7.72 8.33 -0.45
CA LEU A 61 -6.89 8.18 -1.65
C LEU A 61 -7.45 7.12 -2.60
N ASN A 62 -7.89 5.97 -2.07
CA ASN A 62 -8.49 4.92 -2.88
C ASN A 62 -9.79 5.38 -3.56
N GLN A 63 -10.61 6.18 -2.88
CA GLN A 63 -11.84 6.73 -3.48
C GLN A 63 -11.54 7.71 -4.61
N LEU A 64 -10.49 8.52 -4.49
CA LEU A 64 -10.08 9.47 -5.53
C LEU A 64 -9.48 8.78 -6.75
N ALA A 65 -8.91 7.58 -6.59
CA ALA A 65 -8.12 6.91 -7.61
C ALA A 65 -8.38 5.39 -7.66
N GLU A 66 -9.64 4.97 -7.63
CA GLU A 66 -10.02 3.55 -7.51
C GLU A 66 -9.40 2.66 -8.60
N LYS A 67 -9.28 3.19 -9.83
CA LYS A 67 -8.66 2.49 -10.97
C LYS A 67 -7.18 2.17 -10.78
N GLN A 68 -6.50 2.81 -9.82
CA GLN A 68 -5.11 2.50 -9.47
C GLN A 68 -4.98 1.22 -8.61
N GLY A 69 -6.10 0.66 -8.14
CA GLY A 69 -6.11 -0.64 -7.49
C GLY A 69 -5.42 -0.69 -6.13
N LEU A 70 -5.44 0.41 -5.37
CA LEU A 70 -4.85 0.45 -4.04
C LEU A 70 -5.53 -0.62 -3.15
N ARG A 71 -4.69 -1.41 -2.49
CA ARG A 71 -5.12 -2.39 -1.48
C ARG A 71 -4.26 -2.21 -0.24
N VAL A 72 -4.92 -2.28 0.91
CA VAL A 72 -4.31 -2.09 2.22
C VAL A 72 -4.74 -3.28 3.06
N PHE A 73 -3.76 -3.89 3.70
CA PHE A 73 -3.95 -5.02 4.59
C PHE A 73 -3.30 -4.68 5.93
N SER A 74 -3.89 -5.16 7.01
CA SER A 74 -3.33 -5.07 8.35
C SER A 74 -3.18 -6.47 8.92
N TRP A 75 -2.10 -6.66 9.66
CA TRP A 75 -1.86 -7.81 10.52
C TRP A 75 -1.32 -7.30 11.85
N ASP A 76 -1.46 -8.09 12.90
CA ASP A 76 -0.80 -7.80 14.17
C ASP A 76 0.68 -8.18 14.08
N ALA A 77 1.55 -7.40 14.71
CA ALA A 77 2.98 -7.66 14.77
C ALA A 77 3.48 -7.41 16.19
N GLU A 78 4.24 -8.36 16.72
CA GLU A 78 4.89 -8.23 18.03
C GLU A 78 6.30 -7.67 17.88
N SER A 79 6.68 -6.69 18.70
CA SER A 79 8.08 -6.25 18.80
C SER A 79 8.82 -7.16 19.76
N LEU A 80 9.93 -7.73 19.31
CA LEU A 80 10.79 -8.60 20.12
C LEU A 80 12.05 -7.88 20.62
N VAL A 81 12.33 -6.68 20.12
CA VAL A 81 13.50 -5.84 20.46
C VAL A 81 13.09 -4.38 20.59
#